data_AF-A0A9E2R1P4-F1
#
_entry.id   AF-A0A9E2R1P4-F1
#
_cell.length_a   1.000
_cell.length_b   1.000
_cell.length_c   1.000
_cell.angle_alpha   90.00
_cell.angle_beta   90.00
_cell.angle_gamma   90.00
#
_symmetry.space_group_name_H-M   'P 1'
#
loop_
_entity.id
_entity.type
_entity.pdbx_description
1 polymer ?
#
loop_
_entity_poly.entity_id
_entity_poly.type
_entity_poly.pdbx_seq_one_letter_code
_entity_poly.pdbx_strand_id
1 'polypeptide(L)'
;MRQKEAVIEHYAPIFWELMRTPFRHGDLIWGIVPLYFGWLTNELTSDKASYKTAIQTGFSFLWAGAHWSWQYLATRHAGAPRLTLDALFAVNVAVTLVVLTLGAVALFSGFRKRYPRFGSFLGHTRFGNYFMIAIFPVQSGYLAWSWDRVTAIGLFAVPIWVLLHFGLMPLRSK
;
A
#
# COMPACT_ATOMS: atom_id res chain seq x y z
N MET A 1 -18.05 23.69 -13.10
CA MET A 1 -18.58 22.75 -12.11
C MET A 1 -18.90 21.39 -12.74
N ARG A 2 -19.69 21.36 -13.82
CA ARG A 2 -20.08 20.14 -14.57
C ARG A 2 -18.95 19.16 -14.96
N GLN A 3 -17.77 19.66 -15.35
CA GLN A 3 -16.62 18.80 -15.70
C GLN A 3 -15.98 18.12 -14.48
N LYS A 4 -15.98 18.77 -13.31
CA LYS A 4 -15.42 18.17 -12.07
C LYS A 4 -16.34 17.07 -11.54
N GLU A 5 -17.64 17.26 -11.66
CA GLU A 5 -18.66 16.28 -11.28
C GLU A 5 -18.52 14.99 -12.11
N ALA A 6 -18.39 15.12 -13.45
CA ALA A 6 -18.19 13.98 -14.33
C ALA A 6 -16.92 13.16 -14.01
N VAL A 7 -15.83 13.84 -13.62
CA VAL A 7 -14.57 13.17 -13.20
C VAL A 7 -14.79 12.37 -11.91
N ILE A 8 -15.48 12.94 -10.92
CA ILE A 8 -15.76 12.25 -9.65
C ILE A 8 -16.71 11.08 -9.86
N GLU A 9 -17.79 11.26 -10.63
CA GLU A 9 -18.75 10.20 -10.96
C GLU A 9 -18.08 9.01 -11.64
N HIS A 10 -17.07 9.26 -12.48
CA HIS A 10 -16.34 8.21 -13.16
C HIS A 10 -15.32 7.48 -12.26
N TYR A 11 -14.49 8.22 -11.51
CA TYR A 11 -13.39 7.61 -10.76
C TYR A 11 -13.76 7.15 -9.35
N ALA A 12 -14.81 7.69 -8.73
CA ALA A 12 -15.22 7.29 -7.38
C ALA A 12 -15.64 5.80 -7.30
N PRO A 13 -16.43 5.24 -8.23
CA PRO A 13 -16.74 3.81 -8.24
C PRO A 13 -15.50 2.93 -8.40
N ILE A 14 -14.53 3.36 -9.21
CA ILE A 14 -13.26 2.65 -9.43
C ILE A 14 -12.43 2.62 -8.15
N PHE A 15 -12.32 3.77 -7.47
CA PHE A 15 -11.65 3.83 -6.16
C PHE A 15 -12.37 2.96 -5.13
N TRP A 16 -13.70 2.98 -5.12
CA TRP A 16 -14.50 2.16 -4.22
C TRP A 16 -14.42 0.65 -4.53
N GLU A 17 -14.16 0.28 -5.78
CA GLU A 17 -13.81 -1.09 -6.17
C GLU A 17 -12.47 -1.50 -5.55
N LEU A 18 -11.42 -0.67 -5.72
CA LEU A 18 -10.10 -0.90 -5.13
C LEU A 18 -10.18 -1.13 -3.61
N MET A 19 -10.97 -0.33 -2.89
CA MET A 19 -11.07 -0.45 -1.43
C MET A 19 -11.84 -1.69 -0.97
N ARG A 20 -12.82 -2.17 -1.76
CA ARG A 20 -13.70 -3.28 -1.35
C ARG A 20 -13.19 -4.65 -1.73
N THR A 21 -12.47 -4.78 -2.86
CA THR A 21 -12.00 -6.08 -3.36
C THR A 21 -11.24 -6.90 -2.31
N PRO A 22 -10.31 -6.33 -1.50
CA PRO A 22 -9.61 -7.09 -0.46
C PRO A 22 -10.50 -7.72 0.60
N PHE A 23 -11.70 -7.14 0.84
CA PHE A 23 -12.66 -7.64 1.83
C PHE A 23 -13.70 -8.59 1.23
N ARG A 24 -13.77 -8.69 -0.11
CA ARG A 24 -14.63 -9.65 -0.82
C ARG A 24 -13.99 -11.03 -0.97
N HIS A 25 -12.67 -11.12 -0.82
CA HIS A 25 -11.89 -12.33 -1.03
C HIS A 25 -11.13 -12.69 0.25
N GLY A 26 -11.50 -13.81 0.88
CA GLY A 26 -10.98 -14.20 2.19
C GLY A 26 -9.47 -14.42 2.23
N ASP A 27 -8.88 -14.80 1.10
CA ASP A 27 -7.44 -14.95 0.91
C ASP A 27 -6.69 -13.61 0.90
N LEU A 28 -7.34 -12.50 0.53
CA LEU A 28 -6.75 -11.16 0.55
C LEU A 28 -6.79 -10.51 1.93
N ILE A 29 -7.77 -10.87 2.77
CA ILE A 29 -7.96 -10.30 4.12
C ILE A 29 -6.66 -10.42 4.93
N TRP A 30 -6.05 -11.60 4.91
CA TRP A 30 -4.83 -11.86 5.68
C TRP A 30 -3.64 -11.03 5.21
N GLY A 31 -3.54 -10.71 3.92
CA GLY A 31 -2.47 -9.88 3.40
C GLY A 31 -2.66 -8.39 3.70
N ILE A 32 -3.91 -7.90 3.71
CA ILE A 32 -4.19 -6.46 3.87
C ILE A 32 -4.33 -6.01 5.33
N VAL A 33 -4.70 -6.91 6.25
CA VAL A 33 -4.90 -6.57 7.68
C VAL A 33 -3.66 -5.90 8.32
N PRO A 34 -2.43 -6.42 8.16
CA PRO A 34 -1.25 -5.77 8.72
C PRO A 34 -0.96 -4.38 8.13
N LEU A 35 -1.42 -4.08 6.92
CA LEU A 35 -1.30 -2.76 6.32
C LEU A 35 -2.26 -1.76 6.98
N TYR A 36 -3.52 -2.16 7.20
CA TYR A 36 -4.49 -1.32 7.93
C TYR A 36 -4.09 -1.11 9.38
N PHE A 37 -3.61 -2.16 10.06
CA PHE A 37 -3.13 -2.05 11.43
C PHE A 37 -1.91 -1.13 11.53
N GLY A 38 -0.92 -1.33 10.65
CA GLY A 38 0.26 -0.48 10.57
C GLY A 38 -0.08 0.97 10.25
N TRP A 39 -1.03 1.20 9.34
CA TRP A 39 -1.53 2.55 9.04
C TRP A 39 -2.16 3.18 10.28
N LEU A 40 -3.11 2.51 10.93
CA LEU A 40 -3.80 3.02 12.11
C LEU A 40 -2.81 3.33 13.26
N THR A 41 -1.87 2.43 13.54
CA THR A 41 -0.88 2.66 14.61
C THR A 41 0.08 3.78 14.26
N ASN A 42 0.48 3.92 12.99
CA ASN A 42 1.36 5.00 12.55
C ASN A 42 0.63 6.35 12.56
N GLU A 43 -0.68 6.35 12.41
CA GLU A 43 -1.49 7.58 12.42
C GLU A 43 -1.67 8.13 13.85
N LEU A 44 -1.71 7.23 14.84
CA LEU A 44 -1.89 7.52 16.28
C LEU A 44 -0.56 7.71 17.03
N THR A 45 0.58 7.42 16.41
CA THR A 45 1.90 7.59 17.04
C THR A 45 2.54 8.92 16.63
N SER A 46 3.44 9.42 17.48
CA SER A 46 4.11 10.72 17.32
C SER A 46 4.76 10.87 15.93
N ASP A 47 4.77 12.10 15.40
CA ASP A 47 5.38 12.48 14.12
C ASP A 47 6.89 12.24 14.03
N LYS A 48 7.55 11.88 15.13
CA LYS A 48 9.00 11.64 15.16
C LYS A 48 9.34 10.24 14.63
N ALA A 49 10.40 10.16 13.83
CA ALA A 49 10.99 8.89 13.42
C ALA A 49 11.28 8.00 14.64
N SER A 50 10.63 6.84 14.71
CA SER A 50 10.81 5.88 15.79
C SER A 50 11.20 4.51 15.23
N TYR A 51 12.14 3.85 15.91
CA TYR A 51 12.54 2.49 15.55
C TYR A 51 11.37 1.51 15.64
N LYS A 52 10.42 1.75 16.55
CA LYS A 52 9.18 0.96 16.65
C LYS A 52 8.34 1.09 15.39
N THR A 53 8.16 2.30 14.89
CA THR A 53 7.44 2.60 13.64
C THR A 53 8.15 1.99 12.44
N ALA A 54 9.48 1.98 12.42
CA ALA A 54 10.28 1.33 11.38
C ALA A 54 10.10 -0.20 11.38
N ILE A 55 10.06 -0.85 12.57
CA ILE A 55 9.76 -2.28 12.70
C ILE A 55 8.34 -2.59 12.20
N GLN A 56 7.35 -1.80 12.64
CA GLN A 56 5.95 -1.99 12.23
C GLN A 56 5.78 -1.84 10.72
N THR A 57 6.31 -0.77 10.14
CA THR A 57 6.30 -0.55 8.69
C THR A 57 7.04 -1.68 7.97
N GLY A 58 8.22 -2.05 8.46
CA GLY A 58 9.02 -3.12 7.88
C GLY A 58 8.26 -4.45 7.84
N PHE A 59 7.62 -4.80 8.95
CA PHE A 59 6.75 -5.97 9.02
C PHE A 59 5.58 -5.89 8.05
N SER A 60 4.81 -4.79 8.06
CA SER A 60 3.65 -4.63 7.17
C SER A 60 4.03 -4.74 5.68
N PHE A 61 5.17 -4.17 5.29
CA PHE A 61 5.67 -4.19 3.92
C PHE A 61 6.14 -5.60 3.52
N LEU A 62 6.94 -6.24 4.37
CA LEU A 62 7.40 -7.61 4.13
C LEU A 62 6.23 -8.58 4.06
N TRP A 63 5.23 -8.42 4.94
CA TRP A 63 4.04 -9.26 4.95
C TRP A 63 3.23 -9.14 3.67
N ALA A 64 2.93 -7.91 3.24
CA ALA A 64 2.20 -7.67 2.01
C ALA A 64 2.99 -8.14 0.77
N GLY A 65 4.29 -7.87 0.72
CA GLY A 65 5.16 -8.36 -0.37
C GLY A 65 5.26 -9.89 -0.41
N ALA A 66 5.32 -10.55 0.74
CA ALA A 66 5.28 -12.00 0.85
C ALA A 66 3.93 -12.57 0.41
N HIS A 67 2.83 -11.92 0.77
CA HIS A 67 1.48 -12.30 0.36
C HIS A 67 1.28 -12.17 -1.16
N TRP A 68 1.72 -11.07 -1.78
CA TRP A 68 1.72 -10.92 -3.23
C TRP A 68 2.58 -11.98 -3.92
N SER A 69 3.75 -12.27 -3.38
CA SER A 69 4.63 -13.33 -3.88
C SER A 69 3.98 -14.71 -3.79
N TRP A 70 3.28 -14.99 -2.68
CA TRP A 70 2.51 -16.22 -2.50
C TRP A 70 1.39 -16.33 -3.54
N GLN A 71 0.57 -15.29 -3.69
CA GLN A 71 -0.51 -15.24 -4.68
C GLN A 71 0.00 -15.46 -6.09
N TYR A 72 1.14 -14.86 -6.43
CA TYR A 72 1.82 -15.04 -7.70
C TYR A 72 2.24 -16.50 -7.94
N LEU A 73 2.79 -17.18 -6.93
CA LEU A 73 3.20 -18.59 -7.05
C LEU A 73 1.98 -19.52 -7.09
N ALA A 74 0.99 -19.28 -6.24
CA ALA A 74 -0.22 -20.10 -6.14
C ALA A 74 -1.08 -20.04 -7.41
N THR A 75 -1.23 -18.85 -8.02
CA THR A 75 -2.00 -18.66 -9.26
C THR A 75 -1.29 -19.25 -10.49
N ARG A 76 0.06 -19.29 -10.52
CA ARG A 76 0.83 -19.96 -11.58
C ARG A 76 0.59 -21.46 -11.65
N HIS A 77 0.25 -22.12 -10.55
CA HIS A 77 -0.05 -23.54 -10.52
C HIS A 77 -1.46 -23.89 -11.02
N ALA A 78 -2.39 -22.92 -11.08
CA ALA A 78 -3.81 -23.17 -11.34
C ALA A 78 -4.26 -22.94 -12.79
N GLY A 79 -3.35 -22.85 -13.77
CA GLY A 79 -3.72 -22.77 -15.20
C GLY A 79 -4.53 -21.53 -15.59
N ALA A 80 -4.41 -20.43 -14.82
CA ALA A 80 -5.11 -19.18 -15.11
C ALA A 80 -4.60 -18.51 -16.42
N PRO A 81 -5.45 -17.73 -17.11
CA PRO A 81 -5.23 -17.29 -18.49
C PRO A 81 -3.89 -16.58 -18.66
N ARG A 82 -3.19 -16.88 -19.76
CA ARG A 82 -1.94 -16.23 -20.16
C ARG A 82 -2.14 -14.70 -20.14
N LEU A 83 -1.58 -14.07 -19.12
CA LEU A 83 -1.55 -12.62 -18.94
C LEU A 83 -0.86 -12.00 -20.16
N THR A 84 -1.62 -11.44 -21.10
CA THR A 84 -1.11 -10.55 -22.16
C THR A 84 -0.67 -9.22 -21.52
N LEU A 85 0.43 -9.24 -20.76
CA LEU A 85 0.80 -8.21 -19.80
C LEU A 85 2.31 -8.19 -19.46
N ASP A 86 3.26 -8.54 -20.34
CA ASP A 86 4.69 -8.64 -19.95
C ASP A 86 5.25 -7.37 -19.26
N ALA A 87 4.85 -6.18 -19.72
CA ALA A 87 5.24 -4.92 -19.08
C ALA A 87 4.54 -4.68 -17.74
N LEU A 88 3.23 -4.96 -17.63
CA LEU A 88 2.46 -4.77 -16.40
C LEU A 88 2.76 -5.85 -15.35
N PHE A 89 3.17 -7.03 -15.81
CA PHE A 89 3.76 -8.10 -15.03
C PHE A 89 5.12 -7.69 -14.47
N ALA A 90 5.99 -7.11 -15.30
CA ALA A 90 7.27 -6.56 -14.84
C ALA A 90 7.07 -5.45 -13.80
N VAL A 91 6.02 -4.62 -13.94
CA VAL A 91 5.65 -3.61 -12.93
C VAL A 91 5.26 -4.27 -11.60
N ASN A 92 4.42 -5.31 -11.59
CA ASN A 92 4.07 -6.02 -10.34
C ASN A 92 5.27 -6.63 -9.63
N VAL A 93 6.15 -7.29 -10.38
CA VAL A 93 7.38 -7.87 -9.82
C VAL A 93 8.28 -6.76 -9.28
N ALA A 94 8.47 -5.68 -10.03
CA ALA A 94 9.29 -4.55 -9.60
C ALA A 94 8.73 -3.89 -8.32
N VAL A 95 7.42 -3.63 -8.26
CA VAL A 95 6.77 -3.06 -7.07
C VAL A 95 6.92 -4.00 -5.87
N THR A 96 6.72 -5.31 -6.07
CA THR A 96 6.89 -6.31 -5.02
C THR A 96 8.33 -6.33 -4.48
N LEU A 97 9.34 -6.33 -5.36
CA LEU A 97 10.75 -6.29 -4.97
C LEU A 97 11.12 -4.99 -4.23
N VAL A 98 10.60 -3.86 -4.68
CA VAL A 98 10.78 -2.56 -4.00
C VAL A 98 10.19 -2.61 -2.60
N VAL A 99 8.95 -3.10 -2.47
CA VAL A 99 8.26 -3.22 -1.17
C VAL A 99 9.01 -4.16 -0.23
N LEU A 100 9.46 -5.31 -0.71
CA LEU A 100 10.27 -6.24 0.08
C LEU A 100 11.59 -5.61 0.53
N THR A 101 12.27 -4.90 -0.37
CA THR A 101 13.54 -4.22 -0.05
C THR A 101 13.33 -3.11 0.97
N LEU A 102 12.33 -2.25 0.77
CA LEU A 102 11.99 -1.19 1.73
C LEU A 102 11.58 -1.78 3.08
N GLY A 103 10.79 -2.86 3.07
CA GLY A 103 10.37 -3.58 4.27
C GLY A 103 11.56 -4.16 5.04
N ALA A 104 12.48 -4.83 4.34
CA ALA A 104 13.70 -5.39 4.93
C ALA A 104 14.62 -4.31 5.50
N VAL A 105 14.84 -3.23 4.76
CA VAL A 105 15.67 -2.09 5.22
C VAL A 105 15.03 -1.42 6.44
N ALA A 106 13.71 -1.21 6.45
CA ALA A 106 13.00 -0.61 7.58
C ALA A 106 13.09 -1.50 8.82
N LEU A 107 12.82 -2.80 8.67
CA LEU A 107 12.87 -3.77 9.75
C LEU A 107 14.29 -3.89 10.32
N PHE A 108 15.30 -4.01 9.46
CA PHE A 108 16.70 -4.07 9.85
C PHE A 108 17.16 -2.78 10.57
N SER A 109 16.76 -1.61 10.05
CA SER A 109 17.08 -0.31 10.67
C SER A 109 16.45 -0.19 12.07
N GLY A 110 15.22 -0.69 12.22
CA GLY A 110 14.51 -0.75 13.48
C GLY A 110 15.19 -1.63 14.52
N PHE A 111 15.58 -2.86 14.14
CA PHE A 111 16.31 -3.77 15.04
C PHE A 111 17.71 -3.28 15.38
N ARG A 112 18.45 -2.78 14.39
CA ARG A 112 19.80 -2.25 14.58
C ARG A 112 19.83 -0.90 15.31
N LYS A 113 18.66 -0.30 15.55
CA LYS A 113 18.50 1.05 16.12
C LYS A 113 19.38 2.08 15.40
N ARG A 114 19.49 1.95 14.07
CA ARG A 114 20.31 2.82 13.21
C ARG A 114 19.71 2.91 11.82
N TYR A 115 19.43 4.13 11.38
CA TYR A 115 19.00 4.39 10.01
C TYR A 115 20.21 4.51 9.06
N PRO A 116 20.10 4.09 7.79
CA PRO A 116 21.07 4.42 6.76
C PRO A 116 21.03 5.94 6.47
N ARG A 117 22.07 6.45 5.79
CA ARG A 117 22.36 7.90 5.61
C ARG A 117 21.20 8.73 5.02
N PHE A 118 20.20 8.08 4.42
CA PHE A 118 18.97 8.70 3.91
C PHE A 118 17.69 7.92 4.25
N GLY A 119 17.72 6.99 5.22
CA GLY A 119 16.60 6.07 5.52
C GLY A 119 15.72 6.48 6.70
N SER A 120 15.90 7.68 7.25
CA SER A 120 15.07 8.13 8.38
C SER A 120 13.59 8.22 8.03
N PHE A 121 13.25 8.41 6.74
CA PHE A 121 11.86 8.41 6.27
C PHE A 121 11.13 7.09 6.57
N LEU A 122 11.83 5.95 6.65
CA LEU A 122 11.25 4.64 7.01
C LEU A 122 10.68 4.60 8.44
N GLY A 123 11.13 5.52 9.30
CA GLY A 123 10.54 5.74 10.62
C GLY A 123 9.30 6.63 10.61
N HIS A 124 8.87 7.16 9.45
CA HIS A 124 7.78 8.12 9.31
C HIS A 124 6.64 7.67 8.38
N THR A 125 6.78 6.54 7.68
CA THR A 125 5.97 6.23 6.49
C THR A 125 4.52 5.86 6.78
N ARG A 126 3.70 6.88 7.03
CA ARG A 126 2.22 6.83 7.03
C ARG A 126 1.68 6.67 5.62
N PHE A 127 2.26 7.44 4.69
CA PHE A 127 1.96 7.38 3.26
C PHE A 127 2.16 5.98 2.68
N GLY A 128 3.22 5.29 3.12
CA GLY A 128 3.57 3.95 2.65
C GLY A 128 2.45 2.94 2.82
N ASN A 129 1.93 2.78 4.04
CA ASN A 129 0.82 1.85 4.30
C ASN A 129 -0.44 2.26 3.54
N TYR A 130 -0.73 3.56 3.47
CA TYR A 130 -1.89 4.07 2.75
C TYR A 130 -1.84 3.77 1.24
N PHE A 131 -0.69 4.03 0.61
CA PHE A 131 -0.45 3.72 -0.79
C PHE A 131 -0.52 2.21 -1.05
N MET A 132 0.06 1.40 -0.15
CA MET A 132 0.02 -0.06 -0.25
C MET A 132 -1.39 -0.62 -0.18
N ILE A 133 -2.25 -0.09 0.69
CA ILE A 133 -3.68 -0.45 0.76
C ILE A 133 -4.35 -0.18 -0.59
N ALA A 134 -4.07 0.97 -1.22
CA ALA A 134 -4.70 1.38 -2.47
C ALA A 134 -4.31 0.50 -3.67
N ILE A 135 -3.05 0.06 -3.74
CA ILE A 135 -2.56 -0.81 -4.81
C ILE A 135 -2.77 -2.31 -4.53
N PHE A 136 -3.12 -2.68 -3.30
CA PHE A 136 -3.20 -4.07 -2.84
C PHE A 136 -3.98 -5.01 -3.77
N PRO A 137 -5.23 -4.72 -4.17
CA PRO A 137 -6.00 -5.64 -5.04
C PRO A 137 -5.46 -5.74 -6.47
N VAL A 138 -4.69 -4.72 -6.90
CA VAL A 138 -4.06 -4.72 -8.23
C VAL A 138 -2.78 -5.56 -8.19
N GLN A 139 -2.01 -5.44 -7.12
CA GLN A 139 -0.81 -6.27 -6.89
C GLN A 139 -1.15 -7.74 -6.64
N SER A 140 -2.28 -8.03 -5.99
CA SER A 140 -2.72 -9.41 -5.77
C SER A 140 -3.30 -10.10 -7.02
N GLY A 141 -3.40 -9.40 -8.14
CA GLY A 141 -3.89 -9.95 -9.41
C GLY A 141 -5.42 -10.08 -9.52
N TYR A 142 -6.17 -9.63 -8.52
CA TYR A 142 -7.64 -9.64 -8.53
C TYR A 142 -8.24 -8.50 -9.35
N LEU A 143 -7.50 -7.40 -9.52
CA LEU A 143 -7.83 -6.31 -10.44
C LEU A 143 -6.65 -6.10 -11.39
N ALA A 144 -6.93 -5.90 -12.68
CA ALA A 144 -5.89 -5.57 -13.65
C ALA A 144 -5.41 -4.13 -13.51
N TRP A 145 -4.14 -3.87 -13.84
CA TRP A 145 -3.66 -2.50 -14.03
C TRP A 145 -4.42 -1.81 -15.17
N SER A 146 -4.92 -0.61 -14.89
CA SER A 146 -5.47 0.29 -15.90
C SER A 146 -5.13 1.73 -15.55
N TRP A 147 -5.03 2.58 -16.57
CA TRP A 147 -4.82 4.01 -16.38
C TRP A 147 -5.92 4.65 -15.53
N ASP A 148 -7.15 4.14 -15.60
CA ASP A 148 -8.24 4.62 -14.76
C ASP A 148 -8.04 4.31 -13.27
N ARG A 149 -7.51 3.13 -12.94
CA ARG A 149 -7.19 2.77 -11.54
C ARG A 149 -6.01 3.58 -11.03
N VAL A 150 -4.98 3.79 -11.84
CA VAL A 150 -3.84 4.66 -11.50
C VAL A 150 -4.34 6.08 -11.22
N THR A 151 -5.22 6.59 -12.09
CA THR A 151 -5.81 7.93 -11.94
C THR A 151 -6.71 8.00 -10.72
N ALA A 152 -7.55 7.00 -10.46
CA ALA A 152 -8.40 6.94 -9.27
C ALA A 152 -7.56 6.91 -7.98
N ILE A 153 -6.46 6.15 -7.94
CA ILE A 153 -5.51 6.16 -6.81
C ILE A 153 -4.92 7.57 -6.65
N GLY A 154 -4.42 8.19 -7.72
CA GLY A 154 -3.88 9.55 -7.66
C GLY A 154 -4.91 10.59 -7.18
N LEU A 155 -6.16 10.47 -7.65
CA LEU A 155 -7.21 11.46 -7.44
C LEU A 155 -7.88 11.34 -6.07
N PHE A 156 -7.97 10.14 -5.49
CA PHE A 156 -8.60 9.93 -4.19
C PHE A 156 -7.60 9.58 -3.09
N ALA A 157 -6.66 8.68 -3.36
CA ALA A 157 -5.74 8.20 -2.33
C ALA A 157 -4.85 9.34 -1.80
N VAL A 158 -4.27 10.15 -2.71
CA VAL A 158 -3.39 11.25 -2.31
C VAL A 158 -4.15 12.34 -1.53
N PRO A 159 -5.31 12.86 -1.98
CA PRO A 159 -6.03 13.86 -1.20
C PRO A 159 -6.57 13.35 0.13
N ILE A 160 -7.05 12.11 0.20
CA ILE A 160 -7.49 11.52 1.48
C ILE A 160 -6.31 11.41 2.44
N TRP A 161 -5.14 10.98 1.97
CA TRP A 161 -3.94 10.98 2.80
C TRP A 161 -3.57 12.39 3.29
N VAL A 162 -3.62 13.40 2.43
CA VAL A 162 -3.38 14.81 2.81
C VAL A 162 -4.35 15.25 3.90
N LEU A 163 -5.65 14.96 3.73
CA LEU A 163 -6.69 15.30 4.70
C LEU A 163 -6.46 14.61 6.05
N LEU A 164 -6.11 13.33 6.05
CA LEU A 164 -5.78 12.60 7.28
C LEU A 164 -4.50 13.13 7.93
N HIS A 165 -3.48 13.39 7.12
CA HIS A 165 -2.20 13.89 7.60
C HIS A 165 -2.35 15.24 8.32
N PHE A 166 -3.02 16.21 7.69
CA PHE A 166 -3.22 17.54 8.29
C PHE A 166 -4.35 17.54 9.32
N GLY A 167 -5.45 16.83 9.08
CA GLY A 167 -6.61 16.80 9.97
C GLY A 167 -6.33 16.15 11.32
N LEU A 168 -5.42 15.17 11.37
CA LEU A 168 -5.04 14.49 12.60
C LEU A 168 -3.79 15.11 13.26
N MET A 169 -3.17 16.13 12.65
CA MET A 169 -2.04 16.86 13.23
C MET A 169 -2.32 17.42 14.64
N PRO A 170 -3.52 17.96 14.97
CA PRO A 170 -3.83 18.45 16.31
C PRO A 170 -3.84 17.36 17.39
N LEU A 171 -4.19 16.11 17.02
CA LEU A 171 -4.21 14.97 17.94
C LEU A 171 -2.80 14.44 18.25
N ARG A 172 -1.79 14.84 17.46
CA ARG A 172 -0.40 14.36 17.53
C ARG A 172 0.55 15.28 18.27
N SER A 173 0.14 16.54 18.49
CA SER A 173 0.96 17.57 19.14
C SER A 173 0.96 17.50 20.68
N LYS A 174 0.35 16.46 21.27
CA LYS A 174 0.39 16.17 22.71
C LYS A 174 1.26 14.95 22.97
#